data_AF-A0A3C0A258-F1
#
_entry.id   AF-A0A3C0A258-F1
#
_cell.length_a   1.000
_cell.length_b   1.000
_cell.length_c   1.000
_cell.angle_alpha   90.00
_cell.angle_beta   90.00
_cell.angle_gamma   90.00
#
_symmetry.space_group_name_H-M   'P 1'
#
loop_
_entity.id
_entity.type
_entity.pdbx_description
1 polymer ?
#
loop_
_entity_poly.entity_id
_entity_poly.type
_entity_poly.pdbx_seq_one_letter_code
_entity_poly.pdbx_strand_id
1 'polypeptide(L)'
;MKTSLIPALVFIFSACAGTRREIRLTSEPSIERAMDKLASVPEGKKLLEFLYKNPIRFEYSNTPGLCYKFSLKAGTIFLPTDLRDSETLFALTIGRAAYIYRFYAETGIEEILAEEEEAAALFQARAAIEMNVQAPDFRSKKLGSAIKANLCTYLFIGAREAMQKTRSWALSYPDADCQRPLETLENQHIWLEGIRQSVSNATFFQMLYDRDQRKVRGGLLTQVQAMSNDAKIRAIPLSEIYRFQQTFYSAQSGILSNFEKAYRQALKYDEAWNADNAGLVQQSRETTSVCKLPE
;
A
#
# COMPACT_ATOMS: atom_id res chain seq x y z
N MET A 1 7.33 62.62 48.26
CA MET A 1 7.97 61.34 48.64
C MET A 1 7.00 60.20 48.38
N LYS A 2 7.51 59.08 47.84
CA LYS A 2 6.89 57.76 47.58
C LYS A 2 6.39 57.51 46.15
N THR A 3 7.39 57.19 45.33
CA THR A 3 7.40 56.35 44.14
C THR A 3 7.00 54.89 44.46
N SER A 4 6.12 54.30 43.64
CA SER A 4 5.95 52.84 43.42
C SER A 4 5.47 52.70 41.96
N LEU A 5 6.32 52.45 40.96
CA LEU A 5 6.95 51.16 40.59
C LEU A 5 5.97 49.98 40.62
N ILE A 6 5.22 49.82 39.53
CA ILE A 6 4.59 48.55 39.13
C ILE A 6 5.42 48.04 37.94
N PRO A 7 6.18 46.94 38.10
CA PRO A 7 6.98 46.41 37.02
C PRO A 7 6.14 45.56 36.06
N ALA A 8 6.58 45.59 34.80
CA ALA A 8 6.03 44.90 33.66
C ALA A 8 5.96 43.37 33.87
N LEU A 9 4.75 42.83 33.83
CA LEU A 9 4.48 41.41 33.59
C LEU A 9 4.37 41.20 32.07
N VAL A 10 5.51 41.26 31.39
CA VAL A 10 5.66 40.68 30.05
C VAL A 10 5.72 39.17 30.25
N PHE A 11 4.56 38.53 30.16
CA PHE A 11 4.46 37.08 30.07
C PHE A 11 5.18 36.62 28.80
N ILE A 12 6.35 36.04 29.01
CA ILE A 12 7.18 35.32 28.05
C ILE A 12 6.37 34.11 27.57
N PHE A 13 5.60 34.28 26.49
CA PHE A 13 5.00 33.19 25.69
C PHE A 13 5.95 32.74 24.57
N SER A 14 7.25 32.66 24.87
CA SER A 14 8.26 32.17 23.95
C SER A 14 8.93 30.92 24.52
N ALA A 15 8.28 29.76 24.40
CA ALA A 15 8.94 28.45 24.31
C ALA A 15 7.89 27.33 24.18
N CYS A 16 7.44 27.06 22.96
CA CYS A 16 7.16 25.71 22.45
C CYS A 16 7.14 25.75 20.91
N ALA A 17 8.09 26.48 20.31
CA ALA A 17 8.51 26.19 18.94
C ALA A 17 9.40 24.94 19.02
N GLY A 18 8.80 23.81 19.39
CA GLY A 18 9.38 22.51 19.10
C GLY A 18 9.62 22.51 17.60
N THR A 19 10.86 22.29 17.20
CA THR A 19 11.26 22.05 15.82
C THR A 19 10.38 20.92 15.30
N ARG A 20 9.24 21.28 14.69
CA ARG A 20 8.39 20.35 13.96
C ARG A 20 9.29 19.88 12.83
N ARG A 21 9.87 18.69 13.02
CA ARG A 21 10.71 18.05 12.02
C ARG A 21 9.83 17.99 10.77
N GLU A 22 10.21 18.73 9.73
CA GLU A 22 9.47 18.70 8.47
C GLU A 22 9.37 17.24 8.05
N ILE A 23 8.15 16.71 8.02
CA ILE A 23 7.90 15.34 7.60
C ILE A 23 8.12 15.34 6.10
N ARG A 24 9.29 14.88 5.67
CA ARG A 24 9.62 14.70 4.26
C ARG A 24 9.39 13.24 3.89
N LEU A 25 8.53 13.03 2.90
CA LEU A 25 8.24 11.71 2.34
C LEU A 25 9.34 11.27 1.36
N THR A 26 10.21 12.17 0.90
CA THR A 26 11.32 11.85 0.02
C THR A 26 12.38 12.97 0.09
N SER A 27 13.55 12.72 -0.49
CA SER A 27 14.57 13.74 -0.77
C SER A 27 14.80 13.95 -2.27
N GLU A 28 14.07 13.23 -3.13
CA GLU A 28 14.27 13.23 -4.58
C GLU A 28 13.33 14.23 -5.27
N PRO A 29 13.85 15.27 -5.96
CA PRO A 29 13.01 16.31 -6.57
C PRO A 29 12.03 15.80 -7.63
N SER A 30 12.33 14.69 -8.32
CA SER A 30 11.39 14.08 -9.27
C SER A 30 10.24 13.34 -8.58
N ILE A 31 10.47 12.79 -7.39
CA ILE A 31 9.41 12.19 -6.57
C ILE A 31 8.53 13.30 -5.98
N GLU A 32 9.13 14.39 -5.48
CA GLU A 32 8.39 15.56 -4.96
C GLU A 32 7.44 16.14 -6.01
N ARG A 33 7.93 16.41 -7.23
CA ARG A 33 7.07 16.92 -8.33
C ARG A 33 5.91 15.98 -8.68
N ALA A 34 6.15 14.67 -8.67
CA ALA A 34 5.11 13.69 -8.89
C ALA A 34 4.11 13.63 -7.72
N MET A 35 4.55 13.83 -6.48
CA MET A 35 3.65 14.00 -5.34
C MET A 35 2.85 15.29 -5.43
N ASP A 36 3.43 16.40 -5.89
CA ASP A 36 2.69 17.66 -6.12
C ASP A 36 1.61 17.48 -7.19
N LYS A 37 1.92 16.75 -8.26
CA LYS A 37 0.95 16.36 -9.29
C LYS A 37 -0.15 15.46 -8.72
N LEU A 38 0.19 14.55 -7.81
CA LEU A 38 -0.80 13.74 -7.08
C LEU A 38 -1.66 14.60 -6.16
N ALA A 39 -1.07 15.59 -5.49
CA ALA A 39 -1.77 16.51 -4.59
C ALA A 39 -2.76 17.43 -5.32
N SER A 40 -2.62 17.61 -6.63
CA SER A 40 -3.49 18.50 -7.41
C SER A 40 -4.90 17.94 -7.63
N VAL A 41 -5.15 16.67 -7.29
CA VAL A 41 -6.45 16.02 -7.44
C VAL A 41 -7.03 15.57 -6.09
N PRO A 42 -8.37 15.55 -5.94
CA PRO A 42 -9.02 15.18 -4.67
C PRO A 42 -8.57 13.84 -4.07
N GLU A 43 -8.50 12.77 -4.88
CA GLU A 43 -8.07 11.44 -4.41
C GLU A 43 -6.63 11.47 -3.88
N GLY A 44 -5.74 12.07 -4.65
CA GLY A 44 -4.32 12.14 -4.31
C GLY A 44 -4.04 13.03 -3.11
N LYS A 45 -4.75 14.14 -2.95
CA LYS A 45 -4.67 15.00 -1.76
C LYS A 45 -5.03 14.24 -0.49
N LYS A 46 -6.15 13.51 -0.48
CA LYS A 46 -6.57 12.68 0.67
C LYS A 46 -5.51 11.64 1.04
N LEU A 47 -4.92 11.01 0.04
CA LEU A 47 -3.86 10.02 0.25
C LEU A 47 -2.59 10.67 0.84
N LEU A 48 -2.14 11.80 0.30
CA LEU A 48 -0.94 12.49 0.83
C LEU A 48 -1.16 13.01 2.26
N GLU A 49 -2.33 13.54 2.59
CA GLU A 49 -2.69 13.91 3.96
C GLU A 49 -2.59 12.72 4.93
N PHE A 50 -2.97 11.52 4.47
CA PHE A 50 -2.77 10.29 5.23
C PHE A 50 -1.28 9.96 5.41
N LEU A 51 -0.46 10.07 4.37
CA LEU A 51 0.98 9.78 4.43
C LEU A 51 1.73 10.78 5.34
N TYR A 52 1.32 12.04 5.40
CA TYR A 52 1.91 12.99 6.34
C TYR A 52 1.60 12.65 7.81
N LYS A 53 0.49 11.95 8.08
CA LYS A 53 0.15 11.43 9.41
C LYS A 53 0.81 10.08 9.69
N ASN A 54 1.06 9.29 8.66
CA ASN A 54 1.67 7.97 8.69
C ASN A 54 2.89 7.95 7.75
N PRO A 55 4.03 8.53 8.19
CA PRO A 55 5.14 8.82 7.28
C PRO A 55 5.81 7.55 6.77
N ILE A 56 5.99 7.50 5.46
CA ILE A 56 6.80 6.52 4.74
C ILE A 56 7.73 7.25 3.76
N ARG A 57 8.95 6.75 3.61
CA ARG A 57 9.93 7.31 2.67
C ARG A 57 9.77 6.69 1.29
N PHE A 58 9.86 7.51 0.26
CA PHE A 58 9.89 7.08 -1.14
C PHE A 58 11.30 7.31 -1.69
N GLU A 59 11.89 6.24 -2.17
CA GLU A 59 13.24 6.21 -2.74
C GLU A 59 13.21 5.46 -4.07
N TYR A 60 14.22 5.68 -4.93
CA TYR A 60 14.35 4.86 -6.13
C TYR A 60 14.91 3.49 -5.79
N SER A 61 14.37 2.46 -6.44
CA SER A 61 14.99 1.13 -6.41
C SER A 61 16.37 1.18 -7.06
N ASN A 62 17.35 0.57 -6.41
CA ASN A 62 18.69 0.33 -6.96
C ASN A 62 18.77 -0.97 -7.77
N THR A 63 17.67 -1.72 -7.87
CA THR A 63 17.58 -2.97 -8.62
C THR A 63 16.70 -2.80 -9.85
N PRO A 64 17.07 -3.43 -10.98
CA PRO A 64 16.22 -3.44 -12.17
C PRO A 64 14.87 -4.09 -11.86
N GLY A 65 13.80 -3.56 -12.43
CA GLY A 65 12.44 -4.04 -12.19
C GLY A 65 11.39 -2.98 -12.46
N LEU A 66 10.18 -3.42 -12.79
CA LEU A 66 9.05 -2.54 -13.09
C LEU A 66 8.09 -2.34 -11.91
N CYS A 67 8.26 -3.10 -10.83
CA CYS A 67 7.42 -3.01 -9.65
C CYS A 67 8.03 -2.09 -8.59
N TYR A 68 7.16 -1.56 -7.74
CA TYR A 68 7.56 -1.01 -6.46
C TYR A 68 7.95 -2.15 -5.50
N LYS A 69 8.92 -1.89 -4.62
CA LYS A 69 9.33 -2.82 -3.56
C LYS A 69 9.04 -2.18 -2.21
N PHE A 70 8.51 -2.96 -1.27
CA PHE A 70 8.14 -2.45 0.04
C PHE A 70 9.10 -2.98 1.10
N SER A 71 9.68 -2.04 1.86
CA SER A 71 10.36 -2.33 3.11
C SER A 71 9.54 -1.69 4.23
N LEU A 72 8.37 -2.29 4.51
CA LEU A 72 7.37 -1.74 5.43
C LEU A 72 7.95 -1.54 6.85
N LYS A 73 8.79 -2.48 7.31
CA LYS A 73 9.48 -2.39 8.61
C LYS A 73 10.54 -1.28 8.65
N ALA A 74 11.19 -0.98 7.52
CA ALA A 74 12.13 0.14 7.43
C ALA A 74 11.43 1.49 7.16
N GLY A 75 10.13 1.47 6.87
CA GLY A 75 9.37 2.66 6.50
C GLY A 75 9.80 3.24 5.16
N THR A 76 10.08 2.38 4.17
CA THR A 76 10.49 2.80 2.82
C THR A 76 9.74 2.04 1.72
N ILE A 77 9.31 2.77 0.69
CA ILE A 77 8.83 2.27 -0.61
C ILE A 77 9.88 2.59 -1.66
N PHE A 78 10.35 1.58 -2.36
CA PHE A 78 11.25 1.73 -3.49
C PHE A 78 10.45 1.77 -4.79
N LEU A 79 10.64 2.82 -5.58
CA LEU A 79 9.94 3.07 -6.83
C LEU A 79 10.79 2.67 -8.04
N PRO A 80 10.18 2.19 -9.14
CA PRO A 80 10.90 1.94 -10.38
C PRO A 80 11.39 3.27 -11.00
N THR A 81 12.61 3.27 -11.52
CA THR A 81 13.21 4.45 -12.17
C THR A 81 12.64 4.72 -13.55
N ASP A 82 12.06 3.70 -14.19
CA ASP A 82 11.54 3.75 -15.54
C ASP A 82 10.61 4.92 -15.78
N LEU A 83 9.75 5.31 -14.83
CA LEU A 83 8.77 6.39 -15.03
C LEU A 83 9.27 7.80 -14.67
N ARG A 84 10.54 7.97 -14.30
CA ARG A 84 11.10 9.24 -13.82
C ARG A 84 10.81 10.46 -14.72
N ASP A 85 10.81 10.26 -16.04
CA ASP A 85 10.62 11.36 -17.01
C ASP A 85 9.14 11.71 -17.30
N SER A 86 8.17 11.00 -16.71
CA SER A 86 6.75 11.30 -16.85
C SER A 86 6.15 11.58 -15.48
N GLU A 87 6.03 12.85 -15.12
CA GLU A 87 5.51 13.27 -13.81
C GLU A 87 4.10 12.70 -13.55
N THR A 88 3.23 12.69 -14.56
CA THR A 88 1.86 12.17 -14.47
C THR A 88 1.85 10.65 -14.21
N LEU A 89 2.55 9.85 -15.02
CA LEU A 89 2.56 8.40 -14.80
C LEU A 89 3.28 8.03 -13.51
N PHE A 90 4.31 8.79 -13.15
CA PHE A 90 5.03 8.58 -11.90
C PHE A 90 4.16 8.92 -10.69
N ALA A 91 3.35 9.98 -10.76
CA ALA A 91 2.36 10.32 -9.75
C ALA A 91 1.34 9.19 -9.54
N LEU A 92 0.86 8.57 -10.62
CA LEU A 92 -0.04 7.42 -10.56
C LEU A 92 0.63 6.18 -9.96
N THR A 93 1.92 5.96 -10.22
CA THR A 93 2.68 4.85 -9.63
C THR A 93 2.95 5.08 -8.14
N ILE A 94 3.33 6.28 -7.75
CA ILE A 94 3.48 6.68 -6.34
C ILE A 94 2.15 6.49 -5.62
N GLY A 95 1.06 6.99 -6.22
CA GLY A 95 -0.28 6.88 -5.66
C GLY A 95 -0.70 5.42 -5.43
N ARG A 96 -0.47 4.54 -6.39
CA ARG A 96 -0.75 3.10 -6.24
C ARG A 96 0.04 2.48 -5.08
N ALA A 97 1.35 2.70 -5.02
CA ALA A 97 2.20 2.16 -3.96
C ALA A 97 1.83 2.72 -2.58
N ALA A 98 1.57 4.02 -2.50
CA ALA A 98 1.11 4.69 -1.28
C ALA A 98 -0.24 4.15 -0.80
N TYR A 99 -1.16 3.83 -1.72
CA TYR A 99 -2.45 3.27 -1.38
C TYR A 99 -2.34 1.85 -0.83
N ILE A 100 -1.40 1.04 -1.33
CA ILE A 100 -1.07 -0.27 -0.73
C ILE A 100 -0.50 -0.08 0.69
N TYR A 101 0.45 0.84 0.87
CA TYR A 101 0.98 1.13 2.20
C TYR A 101 -0.10 1.59 3.20
N ARG A 102 -1.14 2.29 2.74
CA ARG A 102 -2.27 2.66 3.59
C ARG A 102 -2.94 1.44 4.21
N PHE A 103 -3.11 0.33 3.49
CA PHE A 103 -3.63 -0.91 4.06
C PHE A 103 -2.72 -1.47 5.15
N TYR A 104 -1.40 -1.51 4.92
CA TYR A 104 -0.44 -1.91 5.95
C TYR A 104 -0.60 -1.05 7.22
N ALA A 105 -0.64 0.27 7.07
CA ALA A 105 -0.72 1.20 8.20
C ALA A 105 -2.06 1.15 8.94
N GLU A 106 -3.17 0.88 8.25
CA GLU A 106 -4.51 0.80 8.86
C GLU A 106 -4.82 -0.58 9.47
N THR A 107 -4.25 -1.66 8.91
CA THR A 107 -4.65 -3.04 9.26
C THR A 107 -3.58 -3.81 10.02
N GLY A 108 -2.30 -3.44 9.84
CA GLY A 108 -1.14 -4.16 10.39
C GLY A 108 -0.76 -5.44 9.64
N ILE A 109 -1.33 -5.70 8.46
CA ILE A 109 -0.97 -6.87 7.67
C ILE A 109 0.44 -6.73 7.09
N GLU A 110 1.38 -7.58 7.52
CA GLU A 110 2.80 -7.43 7.13
C GLU A 110 3.10 -7.85 5.68
N GLU A 111 2.18 -8.60 5.06
CA GLU A 111 2.34 -9.18 3.73
C GLU A 111 1.40 -8.49 2.75
N ILE A 112 1.91 -8.22 1.55
CA ILE A 112 1.09 -7.60 0.52
C ILE A 112 0.18 -8.64 -0.11
N LEU A 113 -1.11 -8.35 -0.12
CA LEU A 113 -2.14 -9.22 -0.68
C LEU A 113 -2.58 -8.77 -2.07
N ALA A 114 -3.05 -9.72 -2.86
CA ALA A 114 -3.65 -9.44 -4.17
C ALA A 114 -4.83 -8.46 -4.07
N GLU A 115 -5.61 -8.51 -2.98
CA GLU A 115 -6.71 -7.59 -2.73
C GLU A 115 -6.26 -6.11 -2.55
N GLU A 116 -5.07 -5.86 -2.01
CA GLU A 116 -4.53 -4.49 -1.91
C GLU A 116 -4.18 -3.93 -3.30
N GLU A 117 -3.60 -4.78 -4.15
CA GLU A 117 -3.29 -4.44 -5.54
C GLU A 117 -4.57 -4.09 -6.32
N GLU A 118 -5.65 -4.85 -6.12
CA GLU A 118 -6.97 -4.57 -6.71
C GLU A 118 -7.50 -3.20 -6.28
N ALA A 119 -7.55 -2.94 -4.97
CA ALA A 119 -8.03 -1.67 -4.44
C ALA A 119 -7.17 -0.48 -4.88
N ALA A 120 -5.85 -0.68 -4.93
CA ALA A 120 -4.90 0.33 -5.41
C ALA A 120 -5.02 0.57 -6.92
N ALA A 121 -5.42 -0.44 -7.72
CA ALA A 121 -5.72 -0.25 -9.13
C ALA A 121 -6.97 0.61 -9.35
N LEU A 122 -8.01 0.42 -8.54
CA LEU A 122 -9.19 1.29 -8.55
C LEU A 122 -8.81 2.74 -8.20
N PHE A 123 -8.03 2.92 -7.13
CA PHE A 123 -7.50 4.25 -6.77
C PHE A 123 -6.70 4.87 -7.92
N GLN A 124 -5.80 4.11 -8.54
CA GLN A 124 -5.00 4.58 -9.66
C GLN A 124 -5.86 5.00 -10.86
N ALA A 125 -6.96 4.29 -11.14
CA ALA A 125 -7.89 4.66 -12.20
C ALA A 125 -8.62 5.97 -11.89
N ARG A 126 -9.16 6.13 -10.68
CA ARG A 126 -9.82 7.37 -10.24
C ARG A 126 -8.88 8.56 -10.30
N ALA A 127 -7.67 8.42 -9.75
CA ALA A 127 -6.66 9.47 -9.80
C ALA A 127 -6.29 9.84 -11.24
N ALA A 128 -6.18 8.85 -12.15
CA ALA A 128 -5.91 9.12 -13.56
C ALA A 128 -7.04 9.89 -14.26
N ILE A 129 -8.30 9.59 -13.92
CA ILE A 129 -9.47 10.32 -14.41
C ILE A 129 -9.46 11.76 -13.91
N GLU A 130 -9.25 11.99 -12.61
CA GLU A 130 -9.19 13.34 -12.03
C GLU A 130 -8.00 14.15 -12.57
N MET A 131 -6.88 13.50 -12.89
CA MET A 131 -5.72 14.12 -13.51
C MET A 131 -5.91 14.42 -15.00
N ASN A 132 -7.03 13.97 -15.59
CA ASN A 132 -7.31 14.05 -17.03
C ASN A 132 -6.16 13.46 -17.87
N VAL A 133 -5.68 12.27 -17.49
CA VAL A 133 -4.60 11.59 -18.24
C VAL A 133 -5.06 11.21 -19.63
N GLN A 134 -4.26 11.52 -20.64
CA GLN A 134 -4.60 11.35 -22.05
C GLN A 134 -3.69 10.35 -22.76
N ALA A 135 -4.10 9.91 -23.95
CA ALA A 135 -3.32 8.99 -24.79
C ALA A 135 -1.84 9.41 -25.01
N PRO A 136 -1.50 10.72 -25.18
CA PRO A 136 -0.11 11.17 -25.30
C PRO A 136 0.77 10.90 -24.08
N ASP A 137 0.20 10.85 -22.88
CA ASP A 137 0.97 10.65 -21.63
C ASP A 137 1.59 9.25 -21.56
N PHE A 138 1.06 8.29 -22.34
CA PHE A 138 1.52 6.90 -22.36
C PHE A 138 2.59 6.58 -23.42
N ARG A 139 3.10 7.58 -24.16
CA ARG A 139 3.82 7.37 -25.44
C ARG A 139 5.20 6.71 -25.37
N SER A 140 5.84 6.50 -24.21
CA SER A 140 7.27 6.13 -24.20
C SER A 140 7.70 4.96 -23.32
N LYS A 141 6.82 4.29 -22.56
CA LYS A 141 7.30 3.36 -21.50
C LYS A 141 6.44 2.10 -21.33
N LYS A 142 7.09 0.94 -21.14
CA LYS A 142 6.45 -0.37 -20.89
C LYS A 142 5.49 -0.31 -19.69
N LEU A 143 5.86 0.39 -18.63
CA LEU A 143 4.98 0.66 -17.48
C LEU A 143 3.77 1.53 -17.82
N GLY A 144 3.96 2.54 -18.67
CA GLY A 144 2.85 3.36 -19.17
C GLY A 144 1.81 2.53 -19.91
N SER A 145 2.24 1.52 -20.67
CA SER A 145 1.31 0.58 -21.34
C SER A 145 0.45 -0.21 -20.34
N ALA A 146 1.04 -0.70 -19.25
CA ALA A 146 0.28 -1.41 -18.21
C ALA A 146 -0.73 -0.50 -17.50
N ILE A 147 -0.33 0.72 -17.13
CA ILE A 147 -1.23 1.72 -16.53
C ILE A 147 -2.37 2.04 -17.51
N LYS A 148 -2.04 2.31 -18.78
CA LYS A 148 -3.03 2.55 -19.83
C LYS A 148 -4.01 1.38 -19.93
N ALA A 149 -3.51 0.16 -20.00
CA ALA A 149 -4.33 -1.02 -20.18
C ALA A 149 -5.27 -1.27 -18.99
N ASN A 150 -4.87 -0.94 -17.77
CA ASN A 150 -5.73 -1.02 -16.58
C ASN A 150 -6.79 0.09 -16.58
N LEU A 151 -6.39 1.33 -16.89
CA LEU A 151 -7.32 2.46 -17.02
C LEU A 151 -8.36 2.21 -18.12
N CYS A 152 -7.94 1.69 -19.28
CA CYS A 152 -8.84 1.31 -20.36
C CYS A 152 -9.85 0.25 -19.92
N THR A 153 -9.40 -0.81 -19.23
CA THR A 153 -10.31 -1.84 -18.71
C THR A 153 -11.31 -1.22 -17.72
N TYR A 154 -10.85 -0.35 -16.82
CA TYR A 154 -11.73 0.33 -15.87
C TYR A 154 -12.80 1.20 -16.56
N LEU A 155 -12.38 2.03 -17.52
CA LEU A 155 -13.27 2.94 -18.22
C LEU A 155 -14.29 2.19 -19.09
N PHE A 156 -13.86 1.23 -19.91
CA PHE A 156 -14.71 0.66 -20.96
C PHE A 156 -15.41 -0.64 -20.60
N ILE A 157 -14.85 -1.43 -19.67
CA ILE A 157 -15.42 -2.71 -19.27
C ILE A 157 -16.01 -2.58 -17.86
N GLY A 158 -15.23 -2.05 -16.92
CA GLY A 158 -15.68 -1.75 -15.57
C GLY A 158 -14.63 -2.00 -14.49
N ALA A 159 -14.97 -1.59 -13.26
CA ALA A 159 -14.13 -1.75 -12.08
C ALA A 159 -13.80 -3.22 -11.78
N ARG A 160 -14.80 -4.12 -11.92
CA ARG A 160 -14.64 -5.54 -11.63
C ARG A 160 -13.58 -6.20 -12.50
N GLU A 161 -13.62 -5.95 -13.80
CA GLU A 161 -12.67 -6.52 -14.75
C GLU A 161 -11.27 -5.91 -14.58
N ALA A 162 -11.19 -4.62 -14.22
CA ALA A 162 -9.91 -3.98 -13.89
C ALA A 162 -9.26 -4.61 -12.64
N MET A 163 -10.07 -4.93 -11.62
CA MET A 163 -9.61 -5.69 -10.45
C MET A 163 -9.17 -7.10 -10.84
N GLN A 164 -9.99 -7.86 -11.59
CA GLN A 164 -9.65 -9.23 -11.98
C GLN A 164 -8.36 -9.30 -12.79
N LYS A 165 -8.14 -8.35 -13.70
CA LYS A 165 -6.89 -8.21 -14.46
C LYS A 165 -5.70 -7.88 -13.56
N THR A 166 -5.90 -7.03 -12.56
CA THR A 166 -4.87 -6.74 -11.57
C THR A 166 -4.56 -7.96 -10.71
N ARG A 167 -5.59 -8.68 -10.25
CA ARG A 167 -5.46 -9.92 -9.49
C ARG A 167 -4.70 -10.98 -10.26
N SER A 168 -5.04 -11.19 -11.53
CA SER A 168 -4.34 -12.19 -12.36
C SER A 168 -2.86 -11.84 -12.52
N TRP A 169 -2.52 -10.55 -12.61
CA TRP A 169 -1.13 -10.11 -12.63
C TRP A 169 -0.42 -10.29 -11.27
N ALA A 170 -1.09 -9.99 -10.16
CA ALA A 170 -0.58 -10.21 -8.80
C ALA A 170 -0.32 -11.69 -8.49
N LEU A 171 -1.14 -12.59 -9.05
CA LEU A 171 -1.05 -14.05 -8.89
C LEU A 171 -0.27 -14.75 -10.01
N SER A 172 0.26 -13.99 -10.98
CA SER A 172 1.01 -14.54 -12.11
C SER A 172 2.38 -15.08 -11.67
N TYR A 173 3.05 -15.77 -12.60
CA TYR A 173 4.31 -16.53 -12.45
C TYR A 173 5.32 -15.93 -11.46
N PRO A 174 6.16 -16.78 -10.82
CA PRO A 174 7.14 -16.32 -9.85
C PRO A 174 8.02 -15.20 -10.40
N ASP A 175 7.92 -14.03 -9.79
CA ASP A 175 8.75 -12.86 -10.04
C ASP A 175 9.33 -12.42 -8.70
N ALA A 176 10.58 -12.82 -8.46
CA ALA A 176 11.26 -12.57 -7.20
C ALA A 176 11.47 -11.06 -6.94
N ASP A 177 11.58 -10.24 -8.00
CA ASP A 177 11.74 -8.80 -7.84
C ASP A 177 10.45 -8.14 -7.34
N CYS A 178 9.31 -8.71 -7.70
CA CYS A 178 7.97 -8.20 -7.34
C CYS A 178 7.28 -9.01 -6.25
N GLN A 179 7.98 -9.93 -5.60
CA GLN A 179 7.46 -10.82 -4.55
C GLN A 179 6.23 -11.64 -5.00
N ARG A 180 6.18 -12.01 -6.29
CA ARG A 180 5.04 -12.74 -6.86
C ARG A 180 5.27 -14.25 -6.90
N PRO A 181 4.18 -15.06 -6.86
CA PRO A 181 2.78 -14.65 -6.71
C PRO A 181 2.49 -14.12 -5.29
N LEU A 182 1.62 -13.11 -5.20
CA LEU A 182 1.17 -12.56 -3.92
C LEU A 182 0.24 -13.55 -3.19
N GLU A 183 0.17 -13.42 -1.87
CA GLU A 183 -0.84 -14.11 -1.07
C GLU A 183 -2.23 -13.51 -1.29
N THR A 184 -3.27 -14.25 -0.94
CA THR A 184 -4.66 -13.79 -0.97
C THR A 184 -5.24 -13.78 0.43
N LEU A 185 -6.27 -12.96 0.65
CA LEU A 185 -7.04 -12.99 1.88
C LEU A 185 -7.59 -14.39 2.20
N GLU A 186 -8.01 -15.13 1.18
CA GLU A 186 -8.47 -16.52 1.32
C GLU A 186 -7.36 -17.44 1.87
N ASN A 187 -6.14 -17.34 1.33
CA ASN A 187 -5.01 -18.11 1.83
C ASN A 187 -4.68 -17.76 3.29
N GLN A 188 -4.81 -16.49 3.68
CA GLN A 188 -4.63 -16.05 5.06
C GLN A 188 -5.66 -16.69 6.00
N HIS A 189 -6.93 -16.75 5.58
CA HIS A 189 -7.99 -17.42 6.35
C HIS A 189 -7.75 -18.91 6.49
N ILE A 190 -7.41 -19.59 5.39
CA ILE A 190 -7.11 -21.03 5.41
C ILE A 190 -5.95 -21.31 6.38
N TRP A 191 -4.89 -20.50 6.31
CA TRP A 191 -3.76 -20.64 7.21
C TRP A 191 -4.15 -20.36 8.68
N LEU A 192 -4.91 -19.30 8.96
CA LEU A 192 -5.32 -18.94 10.31
C LEU A 192 -6.28 -19.98 10.92
N GLU A 193 -7.17 -20.55 10.12
CA GLU A 193 -8.04 -21.66 10.54
C GLU A 193 -7.23 -22.93 10.80
N GLY A 194 -6.23 -23.22 9.97
CA GLY A 194 -5.26 -24.29 10.25
C GLY A 194 -4.52 -24.08 11.57
N ILE A 195 -4.11 -22.84 11.88
CA ILE A 195 -3.52 -22.48 13.16
C ILE A 195 -4.48 -22.77 14.31
N ARG A 196 -5.76 -22.39 14.18
CA ARG A 196 -6.80 -22.69 15.19
C ARG A 196 -6.91 -24.19 15.48
N GLN A 197 -6.92 -25.01 14.43
CA GLN A 197 -7.04 -26.47 14.53
C GLN A 197 -5.75 -27.13 15.05
N SER A 198 -4.59 -26.54 14.77
CA SER A 198 -3.30 -27.08 15.22
C SER A 198 -3.09 -27.04 16.74
N VAL A 199 -3.89 -26.23 17.45
CA VAL A 199 -3.92 -26.17 18.92
C VAL A 199 -4.25 -27.53 19.53
N SER A 200 -5.13 -28.32 18.90
CA SER A 200 -5.48 -29.66 19.39
C SER A 200 -4.52 -30.76 18.96
N ASN A 201 -3.74 -30.55 17.90
CA ASN A 201 -2.99 -31.61 17.22
C ASN A 201 -1.45 -31.45 17.30
N ALA A 202 -0.95 -30.56 18.16
CA ALA A 202 0.47 -30.32 18.42
C ALA A 202 1.33 -29.87 17.21
N THR A 203 0.72 -29.43 16.10
CA THR A 203 1.41 -28.98 14.88
C THR A 203 1.61 -27.47 14.78
N PHE A 204 1.16 -26.71 15.79
CA PHE A 204 1.16 -25.24 15.78
C PHE A 204 2.52 -24.62 15.44
N PHE A 205 3.59 -25.08 16.09
CA PHE A 205 4.94 -24.55 15.83
C PHE A 205 5.45 -24.86 14.42
N GLN A 206 5.11 -26.05 13.90
CA GLN A 206 5.46 -26.42 12.53
C GLN A 206 4.76 -25.50 11.53
N MET A 207 3.49 -25.17 11.75
CA MET A 207 2.75 -24.27 10.86
C MET A 207 3.30 -22.84 10.86
N LEU A 208 3.80 -22.34 11.99
CA LEU A 208 4.48 -21.05 12.07
C LEU A 208 5.82 -21.09 11.33
N TYR A 209 6.60 -22.15 11.55
CA TYR A 209 7.86 -22.37 10.83
C TYR A 209 7.64 -22.43 9.31
N ASP A 210 6.67 -23.22 8.84
CA ASP A 210 6.36 -23.37 7.42
C ASP A 210 5.89 -22.05 6.79
N ARG A 211 5.18 -21.21 7.56
CA ARG A 211 4.81 -19.86 7.14
C ARG A 211 6.04 -18.99 6.93
N ASP A 212 6.97 -18.99 7.87
CA ASP A 212 8.21 -18.22 7.75
C ASP A 212 9.09 -18.74 6.60
N GLN A 213 9.15 -20.06 6.37
CA GLN A 213 9.85 -20.63 5.20
C GLN A 213 9.20 -20.23 3.86
N ARG A 214 7.88 -20.07 3.81
CA ARG A 214 7.21 -19.48 2.63
C ARG A 214 7.62 -18.02 2.42
N LYS A 215 7.66 -17.22 3.50
CA LYS A 215 8.11 -15.83 3.45
C LYS A 215 9.56 -15.71 3.00
N VAL A 216 10.44 -16.62 3.42
CA VAL A 216 11.83 -16.68 2.96
C VAL A 216 11.90 -16.94 1.46
N ARG A 217 11.16 -17.94 0.96
CA ARG A 217 11.09 -18.23 -0.48
C ARG A 217 10.55 -17.05 -1.29
N GLY A 218 9.63 -16.27 -0.73
CA GLY A 218 9.10 -15.04 -1.33
C GLY A 218 9.96 -13.78 -1.12
N GLY A 219 11.11 -13.89 -0.44
CA GLY A 219 12.00 -12.74 -0.19
C GLY A 219 11.51 -11.74 0.86
N LEU A 220 10.46 -12.07 1.62
CA LEU A 220 9.89 -11.23 2.69
C LEU A 220 10.68 -11.32 4.01
N LEU A 221 11.31 -12.47 4.25
CA LEU A 221 12.18 -12.72 5.41
C LEU A 221 13.53 -13.27 4.94
N THR A 222 14.58 -12.95 5.67
CA THR A 222 15.85 -13.67 5.52
C THR A 222 15.82 -14.99 6.28
N GLN A 223 16.63 -15.97 5.89
CA GLN A 223 16.74 -17.23 6.62
C GLN A 223 17.08 -17.02 8.10
N VAL A 224 17.94 -16.03 8.39
CA VAL A 224 18.32 -15.66 9.77
C VAL A 224 17.13 -15.13 10.55
N GLN A 225 16.27 -14.30 9.94
CA GLN A 225 15.06 -13.81 10.59
C GLN A 225 14.08 -14.94 10.89
N ALA A 226 13.85 -15.84 9.94
CA ALA A 226 12.98 -17.01 10.13
C ALA A 226 13.50 -17.92 11.26
N MET A 227 14.81 -18.19 11.31
CA MET A 227 15.42 -18.95 12.40
C MET A 227 15.30 -18.24 13.75
N SER A 228 15.46 -16.91 13.78
CA SER A 228 15.28 -16.13 15.00
C SER A 228 13.83 -16.16 15.51
N ASN A 229 12.86 -16.10 14.61
CA ASN A 229 11.44 -16.23 14.96
C ASN A 229 11.14 -17.61 15.54
N ASP A 230 11.56 -18.69 14.87
CA ASP A 230 11.37 -20.07 15.35
C ASP A 230 12.00 -20.28 16.74
N ALA A 231 13.24 -19.80 16.94
CA ALA A 231 13.92 -19.89 18.23
C ALA A 231 13.16 -19.15 19.35
N LYS A 232 12.66 -17.93 19.09
CA LYS A 232 11.86 -17.15 20.04
C LYS A 232 10.57 -17.89 20.43
N ILE A 233 9.91 -18.48 19.45
CA ILE A 233 8.65 -19.20 19.66
C ILE A 233 8.90 -20.49 20.47
N ARG A 234 9.96 -21.24 20.16
CA ARG A 234 10.33 -22.46 20.90
C ARG A 234 10.84 -22.20 22.31
N ALA A 235 11.36 -21.00 22.57
CA ALA A 235 11.80 -20.58 23.90
C ALA A 235 10.63 -20.23 24.85
N ILE A 236 9.39 -20.20 24.37
CA ILE A 236 8.21 -19.93 25.20
C ILE A 236 8.06 -21.05 26.24
N PRO A 237 7.94 -20.73 27.55
CA PRO A 237 7.71 -21.73 28.58
C PRO A 237 6.46 -22.57 28.29
N LEU A 238 6.52 -23.88 28.56
CA LEU A 238 5.39 -24.80 28.31
C LEU A 238 4.07 -24.31 28.93
N SER A 239 4.12 -23.70 30.12
CA SER A 239 2.98 -23.12 30.82
C SER A 239 2.31 -21.95 30.10
N GLU A 240 3.01 -21.30 29.16
CA GLU A 240 2.53 -20.12 28.44
C GLU A 240 2.09 -20.41 27.01
N ILE A 241 2.37 -21.60 26.47
CA ILE A 241 2.10 -21.95 25.07
C ILE A 241 0.63 -21.75 24.71
N TYR A 242 -0.29 -22.23 25.54
CA TYR A 242 -1.72 -22.09 25.27
C TYR A 242 -2.17 -20.62 25.21
N ARG A 243 -1.68 -19.79 26.14
CA ARG A 243 -1.95 -18.35 26.17
C ARG A 243 -1.39 -17.66 24.92
N PHE A 244 -0.17 -18.03 24.52
CA PHE A 244 0.46 -17.52 23.30
C PHE A 244 -0.38 -17.86 22.07
N GLN A 245 -0.81 -19.12 21.92
CA GLN A 245 -1.63 -19.58 20.80
C GLN A 245 -2.95 -18.80 20.69
N GLN A 246 -3.67 -18.64 21.80
CA GLN A 246 -4.93 -17.87 21.82
C GLN A 246 -4.70 -16.40 21.47
N THR A 247 -3.67 -15.78 22.06
CA THR A 247 -3.34 -14.38 21.82
C THR A 247 -2.94 -14.16 20.37
N PHE A 248 -2.12 -15.07 19.82
CA PHE A 248 -1.69 -15.04 18.42
C PHE A 248 -2.90 -15.16 17.48
N TYR A 249 -3.76 -16.15 17.67
CA TYR A 249 -4.94 -16.35 16.84
C TYR A 249 -5.87 -15.12 16.91
N SER A 250 -6.14 -14.61 18.11
CA SER A 250 -6.99 -13.42 18.30
C SER A 250 -6.42 -12.19 17.62
N ALA A 251 -5.11 -11.94 17.74
CA ALA A 251 -4.44 -10.81 17.11
C ALA A 251 -4.50 -10.92 15.57
N GLN A 252 -4.17 -12.08 15.01
CA GLN A 252 -4.21 -12.30 13.56
C GLN A 252 -5.63 -12.23 13.01
N SER A 253 -6.62 -12.78 13.73
CA SER A 253 -8.04 -12.66 13.38
C SER A 253 -8.50 -11.19 13.35
N GLY A 254 -8.04 -10.39 14.32
CA GLY A 254 -8.30 -8.95 14.35
C GLY A 254 -7.72 -8.22 13.14
N ILE A 255 -6.46 -8.52 12.77
CA ILE A 255 -5.79 -7.96 11.58
C ILE A 255 -6.59 -8.30 10.31
N LEU A 256 -6.94 -9.57 10.10
CA LEU A 256 -7.71 -9.99 8.91
C LEU A 256 -9.10 -9.36 8.87
N SER A 257 -9.78 -9.24 10.01
CA SER A 257 -11.09 -8.57 10.08
C SER A 257 -11.00 -7.09 9.72
N ASN A 258 -9.96 -6.39 10.18
CA ASN A 258 -9.73 -4.98 9.84
C ASN A 258 -9.39 -4.83 8.36
N PHE A 259 -8.57 -5.74 7.82
CA PHE A 259 -8.25 -5.80 6.40
C PHE A 259 -9.50 -5.96 5.54
N GLU A 260 -10.36 -6.93 5.86
CA GLU A 260 -11.63 -7.13 5.15
C GLU A 260 -12.52 -5.88 5.14
N LYS A 261 -12.62 -5.21 6.29
CA LYS A 261 -13.40 -3.98 6.41
C LYS A 261 -12.82 -2.88 5.54
N ALA A 262 -11.50 -2.67 5.59
CA ALA A 262 -10.81 -1.68 4.78
C ALA A 262 -10.99 -1.96 3.28
N TYR A 263 -10.83 -3.22 2.86
CA TYR A 263 -11.01 -3.63 1.47
C TYR A 263 -12.45 -3.42 1.00
N ARG A 264 -13.45 -3.90 1.76
CA ARG A 264 -14.87 -3.66 1.43
C ARG A 264 -15.22 -2.17 1.38
N GLN A 265 -14.63 -1.36 2.26
CA GLN A 265 -14.82 0.09 2.25
C GLN A 265 -14.21 0.72 0.99
N ALA A 266 -13.04 0.27 0.55
CA ALA A 266 -12.42 0.74 -0.69
C ALA A 266 -13.31 0.43 -1.92
N LEU A 267 -13.93 -0.76 -1.97
CA LEU A 267 -14.86 -1.12 -3.05
C LEU A 267 -16.12 -0.24 -3.04
N LYS A 268 -16.77 -0.09 -1.88
CA LYS A 268 -17.95 0.78 -1.74
C LYS A 268 -17.63 2.23 -2.09
N TYR A 269 -16.43 2.68 -1.73
CA TYR A 269 -15.97 4.03 -2.06
C TYR A 269 -15.81 4.20 -3.58
N ASP A 270 -15.26 3.21 -4.28
CA ASP A 270 -15.15 3.25 -5.74
C ASP A 270 -16.51 3.29 -6.43
N GLU A 271 -17.48 2.49 -5.97
CA GLU A 271 -18.84 2.50 -6.48
C GLU A 271 -19.51 3.87 -6.29
N ALA A 272 -19.40 4.45 -5.09
CA ALA A 272 -19.95 5.77 -4.80
C ALA A 272 -19.26 6.87 -5.62
N TRP A 273 -17.94 6.84 -5.71
CA TRP A 273 -17.18 7.80 -6.50
C TRP A 273 -17.56 7.73 -7.97
N ASN A 274 -17.76 6.54 -8.53
CA ASN A 274 -18.20 6.37 -9.92
C ASN A 274 -19.58 6.98 -10.17
N ALA A 275 -20.51 6.83 -9.22
CA ALA A 275 -21.83 7.44 -9.32
C ALA A 275 -21.75 8.98 -9.28
N ASP A 276 -20.97 9.53 -8.37
CA ASP A 276 -20.81 10.98 -8.20
C ASP A 276 -20.02 11.63 -9.36
N ASN A 277 -19.15 10.87 -10.03
CA ASN A 277 -18.24 11.36 -11.08
C ASN A 277 -18.56 10.79 -12.47
N ALA A 278 -19.79 10.30 -12.69
CA ALA A 278 -20.18 9.68 -13.96
C ALA A 278 -19.90 10.54 -15.20
N GLY A 279 -20.05 11.87 -15.08
CA GLY A 279 -19.70 12.82 -16.15
C GLY A 279 -18.21 12.86 -16.48
N LEU A 280 -17.34 12.84 -15.47
CA LEU A 280 -15.88 12.79 -15.66
C LEU A 280 -15.46 11.45 -16.28
N VAL A 281 -16.03 10.34 -15.81
CA VAL A 281 -15.79 9.02 -16.39
C VAL A 281 -16.16 8.99 -17.87
N GLN A 282 -17.31 9.57 -18.24
CA GLN A 282 -17.75 9.65 -19.62
C GLN A 282 -16.81 10.52 -20.48
N GLN A 283 -16.41 11.69 -19.97
CA GLN A 283 -15.42 12.53 -20.66
C GLN A 283 -14.08 11.80 -20.86
N SER A 284 -13.60 11.08 -19.84
CA SER A 284 -12.35 10.31 -19.95
C SER A 284 -12.45 9.15 -20.96
N ARG A 285 -13.62 8.53 -21.14
CA ARG A 285 -13.84 7.54 -22.21
C ARG A 285 -13.66 8.17 -23.59
N GLU A 286 -14.20 9.37 -23.79
CA GLU A 286 -14.13 10.07 -25.07
C GLU A 286 -12.69 10.47 -25.42
N THR A 287 -11.95 11.01 -24.44
CA THR A 287 -10.55 11.44 -24.61
C THR A 287 -9.55 10.27 -24.68
N THR A 288 -9.92 9.10 -24.17
CA THR A 288 -9.09 7.87 -24.16
C THR A 288 -9.56 6.83 -25.19
N SER A 289 -10.36 7.24 -26.18
CA SER A 289 -10.99 6.37 -27.20
C SER A 289 -10.02 5.49 -28.02
N VAL A 290 -8.70 5.72 -27.95
CA VAL A 290 -7.65 4.91 -28.58
C VAL A 290 -7.17 3.74 -27.68
N CYS A 291 -8.06 3.21 -26.84
CA CYS A 291 -7.81 2.02 -26.05
C CYS A 291 -7.99 0.76 -26.92
N LYS A 292 -6.90 0.04 -27.23
CA LYS A 292 -7.02 -1.36 -27.66
C LYS A 292 -7.38 -2.17 -26.42
N LEU A 293 -8.61 -2.63 -26.32
CA LEU A 293 -9.01 -3.55 -25.26
C LEU A 293 -8.21 -4.86 -25.43
N PRO A 294 -7.76 -5.49 -24.34
CA PRO A 294 -7.15 -6.81 -24.42
C PRO A 294 -8.18 -7.79 -25.01
N GLU A 295 -7.75 -8.58 -26.00
CA GLU A 295 -8.48 -9.75 -26.48
C GLU A 295 -8.54 -10.84 -25.39
#